data_AF-A0A1I0B3V6-F1
#
_entry.id   AF-A0A1I0B3V6-F1
#
_cell.length_a   1.000
_cell.length_b   1.000
_cell.length_c   1.000
_cell.angle_alpha   90.00
_cell.angle_beta   90.00
_cell.angle_gamma   90.00
#
_symmetry.space_group_name_H-M   'P 1'
#
loop_
_entity.id
_entity.type
_entity.pdbx_description
1 polymer ?
#
loop_
_entity_poly.entity_id
_entity_poly.type
_entity_poly.pdbx_seq_one_letter_code
_entity_poly.pdbx_strand_id
1 'polypeptide(L)'
;MREENVFEQKIREDNKMTKITVDSVICGFTHTINGKLNDDKIIIDIESPCEKIKGFSHMEVPMMEIFGIDDNYVIRKAKDAKCSSTCLIPCAVLHMCSLEAGFMSKNLAENSGSISINFEP
;
A
#
# COMPACT_ATOMS: atom_id res chain seq x y z
N MET A 1 -36.03 -12.21 5.26
CA MET A 1 -34.71 -11.61 5.01
C MET A 1 -33.74 -12.38 5.90
N ARG A 2 -32.77 -13.10 5.31
CA ARG A 2 -31.80 -13.89 6.09
C ARG A 2 -30.72 -12.94 6.58
N GLU A 3 -30.53 -12.89 7.90
CA GLU A 3 -29.37 -12.26 8.53
C GLU A 3 -28.12 -12.99 8.03
N GLU A 4 -27.25 -12.31 7.29
CA GLU A 4 -25.92 -12.84 7.01
C GLU A 4 -25.20 -13.02 8.35
N ASN A 5 -24.60 -14.19 8.58
CA ASN A 5 -23.92 -14.49 9.83
C ASN A 5 -22.68 -13.58 9.94
N VAL A 6 -22.53 -12.86 11.06
CA VAL A 6 -21.41 -11.93 11.34
C VAL A 6 -20.05 -12.58 11.07
N PHE A 7 -19.94 -13.89 11.28
CA PHE A 7 -18.73 -14.68 11.00
C PHE A 7 -18.41 -14.77 9.50
N GLU A 8 -19.42 -14.92 8.64
CA GLU A 8 -19.25 -14.97 7.19
C GLU A 8 -18.93 -13.60 6.59
N GLN A 9 -19.47 -12.52 7.18
CA GLN A 9 -19.09 -11.15 6.82
C GLN A 9 -17.63 -10.87 7.18
N LYS A 10 -17.17 -11.28 8.37
CA LYS A 10 -15.78 -11.13 8.79
C LYS A 10 -14.80 -11.90 7.89
N ILE A 11 -15.13 -13.14 7.49
CA ILE A 11 -14.33 -13.92 6.53
C ILE A 11 -14.24 -13.24 5.15
N ARG A 12 -15.30 -12.55 4.71
CA ARG A 12 -15.30 -11.80 3.45
C ARG A 12 -14.48 -10.51 3.54
N GLU A 13 -14.52 -9.81 4.67
CA GLU A 13 -13.70 -8.62 4.94
C GLU A 13 -12.21 -8.98 5.10
N ASP A 14 -11.89 -10.05 5.81
CA ASP A 14 -10.53 -10.59 5.96
C ASP A 14 -9.96 -11.17 4.65
N ASN A 15 -10.82 -11.47 3.65
CA ASN A 15 -10.41 -11.87 2.31
C ASN A 15 -10.43 -10.74 1.27
N LYS A 16 -10.84 -9.52 1.64
CA LYS A 16 -10.93 -8.42 0.69
C LYS A 16 -9.56 -7.79 0.50
N MET A 17 -8.93 -8.12 -0.62
CA MET A 17 -7.73 -7.47 -1.11
C MET A 17 -7.97 -5.95 -1.20
N THR A 18 -7.20 -5.16 -0.46
CA THR A 18 -7.24 -3.71 -0.58
C THR A 18 -6.51 -3.31 -1.84
N LYS A 19 -7.07 -2.32 -2.54
CA LYS A 19 -6.52 -1.80 -3.78
C LYS A 19 -6.41 -0.29 -3.67
N ILE A 20 -5.23 0.25 -3.95
CA ILE A 20 -4.99 1.69 -4.04
C ILE A 20 -4.41 2.03 -5.40
N THR A 21 -4.74 3.22 -5.90
CA THR A 21 -4.17 3.80 -7.12
C THR A 21 -3.28 4.96 -6.73
N VAL A 22 -2.09 5.05 -7.34
CA VAL A 22 -1.10 6.10 -7.06
C VAL A 22 -0.83 6.87 -8.34
N ASP A 23 -1.23 8.13 -8.35
CA ASP A 23 -1.00 9.06 -9.47
C ASP A 23 0.29 9.84 -9.23
N SER A 24 1.39 9.37 -9.82
CA SER A 24 2.71 10.01 -9.68
C SER A 24 2.92 11.08 -10.75
N VAL A 25 2.22 12.21 -10.61
CA VAL A 25 2.19 13.32 -11.60
C VAL A 25 3.57 13.83 -12.03
N ILE A 26 4.58 13.77 -11.15
CA ILE A 26 5.96 14.21 -11.47
C ILE A 26 6.66 13.29 -12.48
N CYS A 27 6.46 11.97 -12.40
CA CYS A 27 7.03 11.03 -13.37
C CYS A 27 6.05 10.61 -14.47
N GLY A 28 4.78 10.97 -14.34
CA GLY A 28 3.72 10.71 -15.33
C GLY A 28 3.17 9.28 -15.32
N PHE A 29 3.50 8.46 -14.31
CA PHE A 29 3.01 7.09 -14.20
C PHE A 29 1.86 6.97 -13.19
N THR A 30 0.86 6.16 -13.54
CA THR A 30 -0.17 5.68 -12.62
C THR A 30 0.14 4.23 -12.26
N HIS A 31 0.03 3.90 -10.98
CA HIS A 31 0.34 2.58 -10.44
C HIS A 31 -0.85 2.02 -9.68
N THR A 32 -0.99 0.71 -9.67
CA THR A 32 -1.97 0.01 -8.83
C THR A 32 -1.20 -0.81 -7.80
N ILE A 33 -1.54 -0.66 -6.53
CA ILE A 33 -0.99 -1.49 -5.44
C ILE A 33 -2.14 -2.30 -4.85
N ASN A 34 -1.98 -3.61 -4.82
CA ASN A 34 -2.86 -4.54 -4.16
C ASN A 34 -2.18 -5.04 -2.87
N GLY A 35 -2.93 -5.13 -1.78
CA GLY A 35 -2.42 -5.56 -0.49
C GLY A 35 -3.39 -6.45 0.25
N LYS A 36 -2.84 -7.43 0.98
CA LYS A 36 -3.61 -8.29 1.87
C LYS A 36 -2.76 -8.71 3.07
N LEU A 37 -3.32 -8.62 4.27
CA LEU A 37 -2.75 -9.26 5.46
C LEU A 37 -2.87 -10.78 5.36
N ASN A 38 -1.75 -11.48 5.55
CA ASN A 38 -1.66 -12.94 5.61
C ASN A 38 -0.79 -13.32 6.82
N ASP A 39 -1.44 -13.82 7.87
CA ASP A 39 -0.83 -14.09 9.18
C ASP A 39 -0.10 -12.86 9.76
N ASP A 40 1.23 -12.86 9.80
CA ASP A 40 2.09 -11.81 10.34
C ASP A 40 2.77 -10.95 9.26
N LYS A 41 2.40 -11.18 7.99
CA LYS A 41 2.97 -10.50 6.83
C LYS A 41 1.89 -9.87 5.96
N ILE A 42 2.28 -8.82 5.25
CA ILE A 42 1.41 -8.13 4.30
C ILE A 42 1.95 -8.46 2.91
N ILE A 43 1.13 -9.14 2.11
CA ILE A 43 1.46 -9.46 0.72
C ILE A 43 1.11 -8.24 -0.12
N ILE A 44 2.08 -7.75 -0.88
CA ILE A 44 1.93 -6.54 -1.71
C ILE A 44 2.32 -6.86 -3.15
N ASP A 45 1.40 -6.54 -4.05
CA ASP A 45 1.58 -6.65 -5.50
C ASP A 45 1.40 -5.29 -6.17
N ILE A 46 2.38 -4.86 -6.96
CA ILE A 46 2.41 -3.55 -7.61
C ILE A 46 2.39 -3.71 -9.12
N GLU A 47 1.31 -3.25 -9.75
CA GLU A 47 1.23 -3.11 -11.19
C GLU A 47 1.76 -1.72 -11.57
N SER A 48 2.87 -1.69 -12.31
CA SER A 48 3.59 -0.45 -12.59
C SER A 48 4.27 -0.47 -13.97
N PRO A 49 4.16 0.61 -14.76
CA PRO A 49 4.97 0.79 -15.96
C PRO A 49 6.42 1.21 -15.64
N CYS A 50 6.73 1.63 -14.41
CA CYS A 50 8.07 2.07 -14.02
C CYS A 50 9.00 0.88 -13.76
N GLU A 51 10.08 0.77 -14.54
CA GLU A 51 11.08 -0.31 -14.44
C GLU A 51 11.70 -0.46 -13.05
N LYS A 52 11.91 0.65 -12.33
CA LYS A 52 12.45 0.61 -10.96
C LYS A 52 11.51 -0.13 -10.00
N ILE A 53 10.21 0.10 -10.14
CA ILE A 53 9.19 -0.49 -9.26
C ILE A 53 9.01 -1.98 -9.55
N LYS A 54 9.21 -2.42 -10.80
CA LYS A 54 9.19 -3.85 -11.15
C LYS A 54 10.20 -4.67 -10.34
N GLY A 55 11.31 -4.05 -9.89
CA GLY A 55 12.32 -4.71 -9.06
C GLY A 55 11.85 -5.12 -7.66
N PHE A 56 10.73 -4.60 -7.17
CA PHE A 56 10.14 -4.97 -5.88
C PHE A 56 8.61 -5.01 -5.92
N SER A 57 8.04 -5.27 -7.10
CA SER A 57 6.59 -5.27 -7.31
C SER A 57 5.86 -6.41 -6.63
N HIS A 58 6.55 -7.46 -6.18
CA HIS A 58 6.01 -8.50 -5.32
C HIS A 58 6.84 -8.55 -4.05
N MET A 59 6.21 -8.34 -2.92
CA MET A 59 6.88 -8.29 -1.63
C MET A 59 6.00 -8.85 -0.51
N GLU A 60 6.64 -9.57 0.40
CA GLU A 60 6.04 -9.96 1.68
C GLU A 60 6.65 -9.06 2.75
N VAL A 61 5.86 -8.13 3.27
CA VAL A 61 6.31 -7.15 4.25
C VAL A 61 6.00 -7.67 5.65
N PRO A 62 7.01 -7.93 6.50
CA PRO A 62 6.76 -8.30 7.90
C PRO A 62 6.10 -7.13 8.62
N MET A 63 5.00 -7.37 9.33
CA MET A 63 4.19 -6.30 9.93
C MET A 63 5.00 -5.41 10.90
N MET A 64 5.95 -5.99 11.64
CA MET A 64 6.79 -5.24 12.59
C MET A 64 7.90 -4.41 11.91
N GLU A 65 8.14 -4.59 10.61
CA GLU A 65 9.20 -3.91 9.86
C GLU A 65 8.67 -2.76 8.99
N ILE A 66 7.46 -2.27 9.25
CA ILE A 66 6.85 -1.14 8.52
C ILE A 66 7.09 0.22 9.21
N PHE A 67 7.62 0.21 10.43
CA PHE A 67 7.87 1.41 11.23
C PHE A 67 9.25 2.00 10.95
N GLY A 68 9.39 3.32 11.09
CA GLY A 68 10.62 4.06 10.84
C GLY A 68 10.58 4.80 9.50
N ILE A 69 11.13 6.01 9.44
CA ILE A 69 11.15 6.84 8.22
C ILE A 69 12.41 6.59 7.40
N ASP A 70 13.53 6.36 8.08
CA ASP A 70 14.88 6.21 7.54
C ASP A 70 15.28 4.74 7.31
N ASP A 71 14.81 3.83 8.14
CA ASP A 71 15.05 2.39 8.00
C ASP A 71 13.78 1.58 8.31
N ASN A 72 13.18 1.04 7.25
CA ASN A 72 12.11 0.04 7.32
C ASN A 72 12.20 -0.86 6.08
N TYR A 73 11.46 -1.97 6.07
CA TYR A 73 11.54 -2.96 4.98
C TYR A 73 11.29 -2.34 3.59
N VAL A 74 10.26 -1.51 3.47
CA VAL A 74 9.84 -0.88 2.21
C VAL A 74 10.90 0.11 1.72
N ILE A 75 11.45 0.92 2.63
CA ILE A 75 12.49 1.91 2.31
C ILE A 75 13.78 1.24 1.85
N ARG A 76 14.18 0.12 2.47
CA ARG A 76 15.33 -0.67 2.00
C ARG A 76 15.11 -1.22 0.59
N LYS A 77 13.94 -1.79 0.30
CA LYS A 77 13.60 -2.27 -1.05
C LYS A 77 13.58 -1.15 -2.08
N ALA A 78 13.04 0.02 -1.73
CA ALA A 78 13.04 1.18 -2.60
C ALA A 78 14.45 1.70 -2.88
N LYS A 79 15.34 1.67 -1.87
CA LYS A 79 16.76 2.02 -1.99
C LYS A 79 17.50 1.04 -2.91
N ASP A 80 17.31 -0.26 -2.72
CA ASP A 80 17.92 -1.30 -3.57
C ASP A 80 17.47 -1.18 -5.03
N ALA A 81 16.19 -0.83 -5.24
CA ALA A 81 15.61 -0.53 -6.55
C ALA A 81 16.01 0.84 -7.13
N LYS A 82 16.82 1.63 -6.40
CA LYS A 82 17.29 2.98 -6.80
C LYS A 82 16.14 3.93 -7.15
N CYS A 83 15.06 3.88 -6.37
CA CYS A 83 13.95 4.82 -6.46
C CYS A 83 14.44 6.26 -6.19
N SER A 84 13.77 7.25 -6.79
CA SER A 84 13.96 8.64 -6.37
C SER A 84 13.48 8.80 -4.91
N SER A 85 14.12 9.67 -4.14
CA SER A 85 13.66 10.03 -2.79
C SER A 85 12.25 10.63 -2.78
N THR A 86 11.80 11.19 -3.91
CA THR A 86 10.48 11.78 -4.09
C THR A 86 9.46 10.84 -4.76
N CYS A 87 9.81 9.58 -4.99
CA CYS A 87 8.87 8.61 -5.53
C CYS A 87 7.73 8.38 -4.52
N LEU A 88 6.48 8.43 -4.98
CA LEU A 88 5.31 8.23 -4.10
C LEU A 88 5.10 6.76 -3.73
N ILE A 89 5.64 5.82 -4.50
CA ILE A 89 5.36 4.39 -4.34
C ILE A 89 5.78 3.83 -2.99
N PRO A 90 7.00 4.08 -2.46
CA PRO A 90 7.36 3.62 -1.13
C PRO A 90 6.40 4.13 -0.04
N CYS A 91 5.99 5.39 -0.13
CA CYS A 91 5.01 5.97 0.80
C CYS A 91 3.63 5.31 0.66
N ALA A 92 3.17 5.09 -0.57
CA ALA A 92 1.90 4.41 -0.84
C ALA A 92 1.88 2.95 -0.35
N VAL A 93 3.00 2.22 -0.48
CA VAL A 93 3.13 0.87 0.07
C VAL A 93 3.06 0.89 1.61
N LEU A 94 3.67 1.87 2.27
CA LEU A 94 3.55 2.03 3.73
C LEU A 94 2.10 2.36 4.16
N HIS A 95 1.38 3.16 3.38
CA HIS A 95 -0.06 3.39 3.58
C HIS A 95 -0.86 2.09 3.43
N MET A 96 -0.61 1.32 2.37
CA MET A 96 -1.23 -0.01 2.18
C MET A 96 -0.96 -0.91 3.39
N CYS A 97 0.29 -0.98 3.85
CA CYS A 97 0.65 -1.77 5.01
C CYS A 97 -0.08 -1.31 6.28
N SER A 98 -0.21 0.01 6.47
CA SER A 98 -0.94 0.57 7.61
C SER A 98 -2.43 0.25 7.57
N LEU A 99 -3.04 0.23 6.37
CA LEU A 99 -4.43 -0.16 6.15
C LEU A 99 -4.65 -1.64 6.46
N GLU A 100 -3.78 -2.51 5.98
CA GLU A 100 -3.89 -3.96 6.17
C GLU A 100 -3.57 -4.40 7.60
N ALA A 101 -2.60 -3.76 8.26
CA ALA A 101 -2.24 -4.04 9.65
C ALA A 101 -3.20 -3.40 10.68
N GLY A 102 -4.20 -2.64 10.23
CA GLY A 102 -5.17 -1.99 11.12
C GLY A 102 -4.66 -0.75 11.87
N PHE A 103 -3.48 -0.23 11.52
CA PHE A 103 -2.97 1.05 12.06
C PHE A 103 -3.65 2.27 11.43
N MET A 104 -4.28 2.09 10.26
CA MET A 104 -5.09 3.08 9.59
C MET A 104 -6.47 2.49 9.25
N SER A 105 -7.54 3.19 9.58
CA SER A 105 -8.90 2.76 9.26
C SER A 105 -9.17 2.86 7.75
N LYS A 106 -9.59 1.75 7.13
CA LYS A 106 -9.99 1.69 5.71
C LYS A 106 -11.13 2.67 5.41
N ASN A 107 -12.17 2.68 6.26
CA ASN A 107 -13.31 3.58 6.11
C ASN A 107 -12.90 5.05 6.19
N LEU A 108 -11.95 5.40 7.07
CA LEU A 108 -11.45 6.76 7.17
C LEU A 108 -10.71 7.17 5.89
N ALA A 109 -9.85 6.29 5.36
CA ALA A 109 -9.11 6.55 4.13
C ALA A 109 -10.05 6.74 2.93
N GLU A 110 -11.04 5.85 2.75
CA GLU A 110 -12.04 5.95 1.69
C GLU A 110 -12.85 7.25 1.77
N ASN A 111 -13.25 7.68 2.97
CA ASN A 111 -14.01 8.91 3.17
C ASN A 111 -13.17 10.19 3.04
N SER A 112 -11.87 10.12 3.33
CA SER A 112 -10.95 11.27 3.22
C SER A 112 -10.58 11.58 1.77
N GLY A 113 -10.66 10.58 0.89
CA GLY A 113 -10.27 10.71 -0.51
C GLY A 113 -8.76 10.58 -0.73
N SER A 114 -8.23 11.32 -1.71
CA SER A 114 -6.83 11.21 -2.12
C SER A 114 -5.87 12.01 -1.25
N ILE A 115 -4.65 11.50 -1.12
CA ILE A 115 -3.50 12.23 -0.57
C ILE A 115 -2.76 12.87 -1.75
N SER A 116 -2.52 14.17 -1.71
CA SER A 116 -1.84 14.89 -2.78
C SER A 116 -0.80 15.90 -2.27
N ILE A 117 0.17 16.20 -3.14
CA ILE A 117 1.11 17.30 -2.98
C ILE A 117 0.79 18.30 -4.08
N ASN A 118 0.41 19.52 -3.71
CA ASN A 118 0.06 20.57 -4.67
C ASN A 118 1.20 21.60 -4.74
N PHE A 119 1.62 21.94 -5.96
CA PHE A 119 2.62 22.99 -6.19
C PHE A 119 1.88 24.30 -6.52
N GLU A 120 2.21 25.37 -5.81
CA GLU A 120 1.69 26.72 -6.07
C GLU A 120 2.66 27.48 -6.98
N PRO A 121 2.16 28.28 -7.95
CA PRO A 121 2.97 29.06 -8.87
C PRO A 121 3.63 30.30 -8.25
#